data_AF-A0A316FN14-F1
#
_entry.id   AF-A0A316FN14-F1
#
_cell.length_a   1.000
_cell.length_b   1.000
_cell.length_c   1.000
_cell.angle_alpha   90.00
_cell.angle_beta   90.00
_cell.angle_gamma   90.00
#
_symmetry.space_group_name_H-M   'P 1'
#
loop_
_entity.id
_entity.type
_entity.pdbx_description
1 polymer ?
#
loop_
_entity_poly.entity_id
_entity_poly.type
_entity_poly.pdbx_seq_one_letter_code
_entity_poly.pdbx_strand_id
1 'polypeptide(L)'
;MAVTAEQATAIAVRAAGGGRVASIERETEHGRLVWDVDVIVNGVEHDIDVDAATGQVTRHRTDGSHDRNDRGHSSDDRGRGGDDNGGRRGGDDD
;
A
#
# COMPACT_ATOMS: atom_id res chain seq x y z
N MET A 1 29.77 -7.76 -3.94
CA MET A 1 29.62 -8.99 -4.74
C MET A 1 28.21 -8.95 -5.28
N ALA A 2 28.02 -9.17 -6.58
CA ALA A 2 26.67 -9.21 -7.14
C ALA A 2 25.93 -10.43 -6.60
N VAL A 3 24.65 -10.23 -6.27
CA VAL A 3 23.71 -11.28 -5.85
C VAL A 3 23.41 -12.15 -7.06
N THR A 4 23.53 -13.45 -6.92
CA THR A 4 23.13 -14.40 -7.96
C THR A 4 21.63 -14.67 -7.92
N ALA A 5 21.07 -15.25 -8.98
CA ALA A 5 19.67 -15.67 -9.02
C ALA A 5 19.30 -16.51 -7.80
N GLU A 6 20.10 -17.55 -7.49
CA GLU A 6 19.87 -18.44 -6.35
C GLU A 6 19.88 -17.70 -5.00
N GLN A 7 20.76 -16.71 -4.84
CA GLN A 7 20.80 -15.88 -3.63
C GLN A 7 19.55 -14.99 -3.53
N ALA A 8 19.14 -14.36 -4.62
CA ALA A 8 17.93 -13.55 -4.68
C ALA A 8 16.67 -14.39 -4.38
N THR A 9 16.56 -15.59 -4.98
CA THR A 9 15.51 -16.58 -4.67
C THR A 9 15.46 -16.88 -3.18
N ALA A 10 16.60 -17.19 -2.56
CA ALA A 10 16.64 -17.50 -1.13
C ALA A 10 16.24 -16.31 -0.25
N ILE A 11 16.64 -15.09 -0.61
CA ILE A 11 16.25 -13.86 0.09
C ILE A 11 14.75 -13.63 -0.05
N ALA A 12 14.20 -13.73 -1.26
CA ALA A 12 12.79 -13.54 -1.55
C ALA A 12 11.90 -14.56 -0.84
N VAL A 13 12.23 -15.86 -0.90
CA VAL A 13 11.49 -16.90 -0.17
C VAL A 13 11.50 -16.65 1.33
N ARG A 14 12.63 -16.20 1.89
CA ARG A 14 12.71 -15.85 3.32
C ARG A 14 11.87 -14.62 3.65
N ALA A 15 11.86 -13.61 2.78
CA ALA A 15 11.05 -12.40 2.94
C ALA A 15 9.54 -12.69 2.84
N ALA A 16 9.15 -13.60 1.93
CA ALA A 16 7.77 -14.08 1.78
C ALA A 16 7.29 -14.96 2.97
N GLY A 17 8.20 -15.42 3.82
CA GLY A 17 7.91 -16.36 4.91
C GLY A 17 7.83 -17.83 4.47
N GLY A 18 8.36 -18.15 3.28
CA GLY A 18 8.38 -19.49 2.69
C GLY A 18 7.80 -19.50 1.28
N GLY A 19 7.25 -20.65 0.87
CA GLY A 19 6.57 -20.80 -0.42
C GLY A 19 7.43 -21.37 -1.54
N ARG A 20 6.88 -21.30 -2.76
CA ARG A 20 7.52 -21.79 -3.98
C ARG A 20 7.77 -20.61 -4.91
N VAL A 21 8.99 -20.52 -5.43
CA VAL A 21 9.32 -19.54 -6.46
C VAL A 21 8.63 -19.93 -7.76
N ALA A 22 7.84 -19.01 -8.29
CA ALA A 22 7.17 -19.15 -9.57
C ALA A 22 8.10 -18.73 -10.70
N SER A 23 8.74 -17.57 -10.56
CA SER A 23 9.63 -16.97 -11.55
C SER A 23 10.76 -16.20 -10.88
N ILE A 24 11.84 -15.98 -11.64
CA ILE A 24 12.93 -15.10 -11.25
C ILE A 24 13.49 -14.43 -12.50
N GLU A 25 13.48 -13.11 -12.50
CA GLU A 25 13.96 -12.30 -13.61
C GLU A 25 14.96 -11.25 -13.13
N ARG A 26 15.87 -10.86 -14.02
CA ARG A 26 16.88 -9.86 -13.72
C ARG A 26 16.65 -8.64 -14.58
N GLU A 27 16.27 -7.57 -13.92
CA GLU A 27 15.93 -6.32 -14.57
C GLU A 27 16.93 -5.21 -14.23
N THR A 28 16.82 -4.09 -14.96
CA THR A 28 17.62 -2.90 -14.68
C THR A 28 16.68 -1.73 -14.42
N GLU A 29 16.59 -1.31 -13.17
CA GLU A 29 15.75 -0.20 -12.74
C GLU A 29 16.63 0.99 -12.37
N HIS A 30 16.41 2.15 -12.99
CA HIS A 30 17.19 3.38 -12.76
C HIS A 30 18.72 3.20 -12.86
N GLY A 31 19.18 2.32 -13.76
CA GLY A 31 20.61 2.00 -13.94
C GLY A 31 21.20 1.07 -12.87
N ARG A 32 20.35 0.47 -12.03
CA ARG A 32 20.72 -0.52 -11.02
C ARG A 32 20.14 -1.87 -11.40
N LEU A 33 20.93 -2.91 -11.18
CA LEU A 33 20.50 -4.28 -11.43
C LEU A 33 19.63 -4.73 -10.27
N VAL A 34 18.45 -5.25 -10.56
CA VAL A 34 17.47 -5.76 -9.58
C VAL A 34 17.03 -7.16 -9.99
N TRP A 35 16.74 -7.98 -9.00
CA TRP A 35 16.13 -9.28 -9.18
C TRP A 35 14.66 -9.17 -8.81
N ASP A 36 13.79 -9.47 -9.76
CA ASP A 36 12.36 -9.62 -9.53
C ASP A 36 12.08 -11.11 -9.28
N VAL A 37 11.44 -11.41 -8.15
CA VAL A 37 11.18 -12.80 -7.73
C VAL A 37 9.74 -12.95 -7.29
N ASP A 38 8.99 -13.72 -8.05
CA ASP A 38 7.63 -14.14 -7.71
C ASP A 38 7.65 -15.37 -6.80
N VAL A 39 7.02 -15.26 -5.64
CA VAL A 39 6.89 -16.36 -4.68
C VAL A 39 5.42 -16.62 -4.37
N ILE A 40 4.98 -17.86 -4.58
CA ILE A 40 3.64 -18.31 -4.23
C ILE A 40 3.66 -18.86 -2.80
N VAL A 41 2.93 -18.21 -1.90
CA VAL A 41 2.76 -18.62 -0.50
C VAL A 41 1.28 -18.83 -0.22
N ASN A 42 0.88 -20.06 0.12
CA ASN A 42 -0.52 -20.42 0.38
C ASN A 42 -1.51 -20.02 -0.74
N GLY A 43 -1.05 -20.02 -2.01
CA GLY A 43 -1.86 -19.62 -3.17
C GLY A 43 -1.95 -18.11 -3.39
N VAL A 44 -1.18 -17.31 -2.66
CA VAL A 44 -1.04 -15.87 -2.86
C VAL A 44 0.32 -15.58 -3.49
N GLU A 45 0.32 -14.74 -4.53
CA GLU A 45 1.53 -14.29 -5.22
C GLU A 45 2.16 -13.12 -4.45
N HIS A 46 3.47 -13.25 -4.19
CA HIS A 46 4.30 -12.24 -3.57
C HIS A 46 5.39 -11.82 -4.53
N ASP A 47 5.32 -10.59 -5.02
CA ASP A 47 6.35 -9.96 -5.84
C ASP A 47 7.41 -9.33 -4.93
N ILE A 48 8.66 -9.75 -5.08
CA ILE A 48 9.77 -9.33 -4.22
C ILE A 48 10.96 -8.88 -5.06
N ASP A 49 11.24 -7.58 -5.01
CA ASP A 49 12.37 -6.97 -5.70
C ASP A 49 13.59 -6.96 -4.76
N VAL A 50 14.71 -7.51 -5.23
CA VAL A 50 15.98 -7.59 -4.50
C VAL A 50 17.07 -6.85 -5.26
N ASP A 51 17.74 -5.89 -4.63
CA ASP A 51 18.87 -5.19 -5.22
C ASP A 51 20.02 -6.16 -5.51
N ALA A 52 20.40 -6.29 -6.78
CA ALA A 52 21.38 -7.28 -7.20
C ALA A 52 22.83 -6.91 -6.84
N ALA A 53 23.08 -5.70 -6.32
CA ALA A 53 24.41 -5.29 -5.86
C ALA A 53 24.63 -5.56 -4.36
N THR A 54 23.56 -5.51 -3.56
CA THR A 54 23.60 -5.54 -2.09
C THR A 54 22.83 -6.70 -1.48
N GLY A 55 21.83 -7.25 -2.17
CA GLY A 55 20.93 -8.29 -1.64
C GLY A 55 19.83 -7.75 -0.73
N GLN A 56 19.59 -6.44 -0.75
CA GLN A 56 18.52 -5.83 0.04
C GLN A 56 17.18 -5.95 -0.70
N VAL A 57 16.13 -6.33 0.03
CA VAL A 57 14.76 -6.28 -0.49
C VAL A 57 14.35 -4.82 -0.62
N THR A 58 14.10 -4.35 -1.83
CA THR A 58 13.69 -2.98 -2.13
C THR A 58 12.18 -2.85 -2.23
N ARG A 59 11.48 -3.95 -2.52
CA ARG A 59 10.02 -3.98 -2.65
C ARG A 59 9.48 -5.33 -2.22
N HIS A 60 8.31 -5.30 -1.60
CA HIS A 60 7.52 -6.50 -1.31
C HIS A 60 6.05 -6.15 -1.49
N ARG A 61 5.41 -6.77 -2.48
CA ARG A 61 3.98 -6.64 -2.71
C ARG A 61 3.30 -7.99 -2.67
N THR A 62 1.99 -7.94 -2.49
CA THR A 62 1.14 -9.13 -2.39
C THR A 62 -0.22 -8.71 -2.93
N ASP A 63 -0.73 -9.45 -3.91
CA ASP A 63 -1.96 -9.09 -4.65
C ASP A 63 -3.22 -9.05 -3.76
N GLY A 64 -3.15 -9.49 -2.50
CA GLY A 64 -4.27 -9.47 -1.55
C GLY A 64 -4.54 -8.14 -0.82
N SER A 65 -3.68 -7.13 -0.94
CA SER A 65 -3.79 -5.92 -0.12
C SER A 65 -4.53 -4.80 -0.84
N HIS A 66 -5.85 -4.89 -0.85
CA HIS A 66 -6.71 -3.74 -1.11
C HIS A 66 -6.41 -2.67 -0.05
N ASP A 67 -5.70 -1.62 -0.47
CA ASP A 67 -5.46 -0.39 0.26
C ASP A 67 -6.81 0.21 0.70
N ARG A 68 -7.28 -0.17 1.89
CA ARG A 68 -8.39 0.50 2.58
C ARG A 68 -7.85 1.78 3.23
N ASN A 69 -7.41 2.74 2.41
CA ASN A 69 -7.03 4.06 2.92
C ASN A 69 -7.45 5.19 1.97
N ASP A 70 -8.74 5.25 1.64
CA ASP A 70 -9.39 6.49 1.22
C ASP A 70 -10.22 7.03 2.40
N ARG A 71 -9.51 7.53 3.43
CA ARG A 71 -10.07 8.42 4.44
C ARG A 71 -9.79 9.84 4.00
N GLY A 72 -10.79 10.57 3.49
CA GLY A 72 -10.52 11.96 3.11
C GLY A 72 -11.65 12.80 2.54
N HIS A 73 -12.89 12.71 3.02
CA HIS A 73 -13.88 13.76 2.76
C HIS A 73 -14.37 14.36 4.08
N SER A 74 -13.53 15.24 4.65
CA SER A 74 -13.98 16.27 5.59
C SER A 74 -14.71 17.32 4.76
N SER A 75 -16.03 17.29 4.79
CA SER A 75 -16.84 18.46 4.46
C SER A 75 -17.46 18.95 5.76
N ASP A 76 -16.71 19.82 6.42
CA ASP A 76 -17.17 20.75 7.44
C ASP A 76 -18.49 21.42 7.01
N ASP A 77 -19.58 21.18 7.73
CA ASP A 77 -20.67 22.17 7.83
C ASP A 77 -21.07 22.35 9.29
N ARG A 78 -20.58 23.47 9.81
CA ARG A 78 -20.58 23.82 11.22
C ARG A 78 -21.99 24.13 11.65
N GLY A 79 -22.47 23.40 12.66
CA GLY A 79 -23.53 23.89 13.53
C GLY A 79 -23.13 25.23 14.11
N ARG A 80 -23.66 26.32 13.56
CA ARG A 80 -23.69 27.63 14.21
C ARG A 80 -25.05 27.77 14.88
N GLY A 81 -25.03 27.56 16.20
CA GLY A 81 -26.10 27.97 17.07
C GLY A 81 -26.26 29.49 17.06
N GLY A 82 -27.50 29.89 17.34
CA GLY A 82 -27.95 31.10 18.02
C GLY A 82 -27.43 32.45 17.52
N ASP A 83 -28.34 33.31 17.07
CA ASP A 83 -28.46 34.67 17.62
C ASP A 83 -29.75 35.33 17.13
N ASP A 84 -30.32 36.10 18.04
CA ASP A 84 -31.65 36.67 18.12
C ASP A 84 -32.03 37.67 17.00
N ASN A 85 -33.31 37.69 16.60
CA ASN A 85 -33.95 38.90 16.11
C ASN A 85 -35.45 38.93 16.45
N GLY A 86 -35.84 39.95 17.20
CA GLY A 86 -37.18 40.15 17.70
C GLY A 86 -38.17 40.81 16.73
N GLY A 87 -39.43 40.82 17.14
CA GLY A 87 -40.52 41.56 16.50
C GLY A 87 -41.86 40.94 16.92
N ARG A 88 -42.41 41.31 18.09
CA ARG A 88 -43.46 42.34 18.26
C ARG A 88 -44.73 42.14 17.39
N ARG A 89 -45.87 42.06 18.10
CA ARG A 89 -47.27 42.41 17.71
C ARG A 89 -48.02 41.30 16.97
N GLY A 90 -49.29 40.98 17.23
CA GLY A 90 -50.35 41.40 18.15
C GLY A 90 -51.30 40.19 18.28
N GLY A 91 -52.17 40.09 19.28
CA GLY A 91 -53.27 41.01 19.50
C GLY A 91 -54.52 40.48 18.79
N ASP A 92 -55.34 39.79 19.57
CA ASP A 92 -56.81 39.75 19.56
C ASP A 92 -57.63 39.30 18.32
N ASP A 93 -58.77 38.70 18.71
CA ASP A 93 -60.12 38.74 18.10
C ASP A 93 -60.69 37.50 17.38
N ASP A 94 -61.68 36.94 18.09
CA ASP A 94 -62.91 36.15 17.78
C ASP A 94 -62.86 34.79 17.04
#